data_AF-A0A2S6GDT3-F1
#
_entry.id   AF-A0A2S6GDT3-F1
#
_cell.length_a   1.000
_cell.length_b   1.000
_cell.length_c   1.000
_cell.angle_alpha   90.00
_cell.angle_beta   90.00
_cell.angle_gamma   90.00
#
_symmetry.space_group_name_H-M   'P 1'
#
loop_
_entity.id
_entity.type
_entity.pdbx_description
1 polymer ?
#
loop_
_entity_poly.entity_id
_entity_poly.type
_entity_poly.pdbx_seq_one_letter_code
_entity_poly.pdbx_strand_id
1 'polypeptide(L)'
;MAAGYSGGLELTWTNKDKALLSTGDGKYDYTFVDRADYRVSEVRLLHEAERVEALAPNSRPDGLPEPTTDNLLITGDAMHALDVLNKVPEYAERYLGKVKLVYIDPPFNTGQAFTHYDDNIEHSIWLTMLRDRLRQIKPLLSDDGSVWVHLDDAEVHRCRSVLDEELGSENFVAEVVWQKATSPRNDTTGFSISHDSLLVYRKTDRWAPNRMKRLASSNTSRYRSRDGDPVPWRDGDATAGKASTNHPMVYAIQHPNATNLSKELLLFSGGSRGAGSWWCR
;
A
#
# COMPACT_ATOMS: atom_id res chain seq x y z
N MET A 1 -20.26 28.69 16.32
CA MET A 1 -19.11 28.10 15.61
C MET A 1 -18.28 27.37 16.66
N ALA A 2 -18.46 26.06 16.83
CA ALA A 2 -17.64 25.31 17.77
C ALA A 2 -16.22 25.25 17.20
N ALA A 3 -15.23 25.72 17.94
CA ALA A 3 -13.83 25.56 17.57
C ALA A 3 -13.55 24.05 17.47
N GLY A 4 -13.35 23.56 16.25
CA GLY A 4 -12.98 22.17 16.03
C GLY A 4 -11.62 21.93 16.67
N TYR A 5 -11.52 20.92 17.54
CA TYR A 5 -10.23 20.47 18.03
C TYR A 5 -9.44 19.89 16.85
N SER A 6 -8.28 20.45 16.54
CA SER A 6 -7.30 19.88 15.62
C SER A 6 -6.22 19.17 16.43
N GLY A 7 -5.95 17.90 16.14
CA GLY A 7 -4.86 17.13 16.72
C GLY A 7 -4.31 16.14 15.70
N GLY A 8 -3.00 15.89 15.75
CA GLY A 8 -2.31 14.88 14.95
C GLY A 8 -1.64 13.85 15.86
N LEU A 9 -1.53 12.61 15.40
CA LEU A 9 -0.68 11.62 16.05
C LEU A 9 0.77 11.91 15.66
N GLU A 10 1.64 12.08 16.65
CA GLU A 10 3.07 12.28 16.42
C GLU A 10 3.85 11.17 17.14
N LEU A 11 4.76 10.51 16.42
CA LEU A 11 5.72 9.57 17.01
C LEU A 11 7.02 10.34 17.32
N THR A 12 7.56 10.17 18.53
CA THR A 12 8.84 10.77 18.93
C THR A 12 9.94 9.70 18.98
N TRP A 13 11.14 10.04 18.50
CA TRP A 13 12.32 9.18 18.56
C TRP A 13 13.61 10.02 18.68
N THR A 14 14.73 9.37 18.97
CA THR A 14 16.02 10.03 19.17
C THR A 14 16.47 10.77 17.91
N ASN A 15 16.85 12.04 18.06
CA ASN A 15 17.30 12.90 16.96
C ASN A 15 16.26 13.07 15.84
N LYS A 16 14.96 12.98 16.13
CA LYS A 16 13.90 13.24 15.14
C LYS A 16 14.06 14.61 14.46
N ASP A 17 14.55 15.62 15.16
CA ASP A 17 14.80 16.96 14.64
C ASP A 17 16.00 17.06 13.69
N LYS A 18 16.82 16.01 13.54
CA LYS A 18 18.03 15.99 12.72
C LYS A 18 17.82 15.35 11.35
N ALA A 19 18.82 15.49 10.50
CA ALA A 19 18.90 14.81 9.20
C ALA A 19 19.95 13.68 9.25
N LEU A 20 19.82 12.71 8.35
CA LEU A 20 20.84 11.68 8.14
C LEU A 20 21.70 12.01 6.92
N LEU A 21 23.01 11.91 7.08
CA LEU A 21 23.96 11.86 5.98
C LEU A 21 24.58 10.47 5.89
N SER A 22 24.68 9.96 4.67
CA SER A 22 25.46 8.75 4.39
C SER A 22 26.95 9.09 4.51
N THR A 23 27.68 8.34 5.35
CA THR A 23 29.09 8.60 5.69
C THR A 23 30.10 7.68 5.01
N GLY A 24 29.66 6.73 4.17
CA GLY A 24 30.55 5.82 3.45
C GLY A 24 29.82 4.89 2.49
N ASP A 25 30.58 3.97 1.89
CA ASP A 25 30.09 2.96 0.95
C ASP A 25 29.46 1.74 1.65
N GLY A 26 29.46 1.72 2.99
CA GLY A 26 28.85 0.68 3.80
C GLY A 26 27.32 0.74 3.77
N LYS A 27 26.70 -0.44 3.79
CA LYS A 27 25.25 -0.58 3.84
C LYS A 27 24.76 -0.09 5.21
N TYR A 28 24.08 1.07 5.24
CA TYR A 28 23.52 1.73 6.43
C TYR A 28 24.48 2.59 7.28
N ASP A 29 25.60 3.05 6.71
CA ASP A 29 26.47 4.00 7.39
C ASP A 29 25.85 5.41 7.35
N TYR A 30 25.05 5.73 8.38
CA TYR A 30 24.40 7.02 8.53
C TYR A 30 24.87 7.75 9.80
N THR A 31 25.05 9.05 9.69
CA THR A 31 25.31 9.94 10.83
C THR A 31 24.26 11.03 10.91
N PHE A 32 23.77 11.27 12.13
CA PHE A 32 22.90 12.40 12.42
C PHE A 32 23.68 13.71 12.34
N VAL A 33 23.15 14.66 11.58
CA VAL A 33 23.65 16.03 11.47
C VAL A 33 22.53 17.03 11.66
N ASP A 34 22.90 18.28 11.95
CA ASP A 34 21.94 19.37 11.94
C ASP A 34 21.30 19.51 10.54
N ARG A 35 20.01 19.83 10.47
CA ARG A 35 19.31 19.99 9.19
C ARG A 35 19.83 21.18 8.38
N ALA A 36 20.46 22.16 9.03
CA ALA A 36 21.11 23.30 8.41
C ALA A 36 22.52 23.00 7.88
N ASP A 37 23.05 21.78 8.09
CA ASP A 37 24.30 21.37 7.48
C ASP A 37 24.20 21.46 5.94
N TYR A 38 25.14 22.18 5.32
CA TYR A 38 25.10 22.45 3.89
C TYR A 38 25.06 21.17 3.04
N ARG A 39 25.63 20.05 3.54
CA ARG A 39 25.65 18.75 2.86
C ARG A 39 24.27 18.13 2.76
N VAL A 40 23.36 18.45 3.69
CA VAL A 40 21.95 18.01 3.64
C VAL A 40 21.20 18.69 2.49
N SER A 41 21.62 19.90 2.13
CA SER A 41 21.03 20.67 1.03
C SER A 41 21.74 20.46 -0.32
N GLU A 42 22.86 19.74 -0.33
CA GLU A 42 23.66 19.48 -1.52
C GLU A 42 22.88 18.66 -2.54
N VAL A 43 22.81 19.15 -3.77
CA VAL A 43 22.21 18.41 -4.89
C VAL A 43 23.32 17.85 -5.75
N ARG A 44 23.43 16.52 -5.78
CA ARG A 44 24.41 15.80 -6.61
C ARG A 44 23.79 15.46 -7.95
N LEU A 45 24.34 16.00 -9.03
CA LEU A 45 23.78 15.81 -10.38
C LEU A 45 23.89 14.35 -10.81
N LEU A 46 22.92 13.90 -11.61
CA LEU A 46 22.97 12.59 -12.25
C LEU A 46 23.91 12.65 -13.46
N HIS A 47 24.70 11.58 -13.61
CA HIS A 47 25.54 11.35 -14.77
C HIS A 47 25.05 10.07 -15.46
N GLU A 48 24.76 10.14 -16.76
CA GLU A 48 24.36 8.96 -17.54
C GLU A 48 25.55 7.99 -17.60
N ALA A 49 25.41 6.85 -16.93
CA ALA A 49 26.44 5.82 -16.89
C ALA A 49 26.33 4.88 -18.10
N GLU A 50 25.11 4.45 -18.41
CA GLU A 50 24.82 3.50 -19.49
C GLU A 50 23.39 3.71 -20.00
N ARG A 51 23.18 3.43 -21.29
CA ARG A 51 21.87 3.30 -21.92
C ARG A 51 21.72 1.90 -22.48
N VAL A 52 20.72 1.18 -21.97
CA VAL A 52 20.38 -0.17 -22.42
C VAL A 52 19.05 -0.14 -23.15
N GLU A 53 19.05 -0.53 -24.41
CA GLU A 53 17.84 -0.71 -25.20
C GLU A 53 17.55 -2.20 -25.37
N ALA A 54 16.32 -2.61 -25.05
CA ALA A 54 15.87 -3.98 -25.20
C ALA A 54 14.54 -4.01 -25.95
N LEU A 55 14.44 -4.90 -26.94
CA LEU A 55 13.17 -5.14 -27.63
C LEU A 55 12.18 -5.81 -26.69
N ALA A 56 10.92 -5.37 -26.75
CA ALA A 56 9.86 -6.05 -26.02
C ALA A 56 9.77 -7.52 -26.48
N PRO A 57 9.70 -8.49 -25.55
CA PRO A 57 9.63 -9.89 -25.92
C PRO A 57 8.33 -10.19 -26.67
N ASN A 58 8.39 -11.06 -27.69
CA ASN A 58 7.21 -11.48 -28.45
C ASN A 58 6.14 -12.16 -27.57
N SER A 59 6.51 -12.66 -26.41
CA SER A 59 5.61 -13.27 -25.41
C SER A 59 4.95 -12.24 -24.48
N ARG A 60 5.04 -10.94 -24.78
CA ARG A 60 4.43 -9.89 -23.97
C ARG A 60 2.90 -10.08 -23.90
N PRO A 61 2.29 -10.07 -22.70
CA PRO A 61 0.84 -10.15 -22.57
C PRO A 61 0.10 -8.99 -23.24
N ASP A 62 -1.02 -9.30 -23.90
CA ASP A 62 -1.91 -8.31 -24.49
C ASP A 62 -2.54 -7.39 -23.43
N GLY A 63 -2.70 -6.11 -23.78
CA GLY A 63 -3.39 -5.13 -22.94
C GLY A 63 -2.54 -4.45 -21.86
N LEU A 64 -1.23 -4.68 -21.86
CA LEU A 64 -0.27 -3.85 -21.12
C LEU A 64 -0.03 -2.51 -21.84
N PRO A 65 0.36 -1.43 -21.13
CA PRO A 65 0.73 -0.16 -21.78
C PRO A 65 1.87 -0.34 -22.78
N GLU A 66 1.96 0.49 -23.83
CA GLU A 66 3.08 0.43 -24.77
C GLU A 66 4.44 0.57 -24.05
N PRO A 67 5.49 -0.13 -24.52
CA PRO A 67 6.79 -0.04 -23.88
C PRO A 67 7.34 1.38 -24.07
N THR A 68 7.96 1.91 -23.02
CA THR A 68 8.53 3.27 -23.04
C THR A 68 10.04 3.21 -23.17
N THR A 69 10.63 4.29 -23.69
CA THR A 69 12.08 4.43 -23.90
C THR A 69 12.75 5.34 -22.86
N ASP A 70 11.99 5.78 -21.85
CA ASP A 70 12.36 6.82 -20.87
C ASP A 70 12.49 6.28 -19.43
N ASN A 71 12.64 4.96 -19.28
CA ASN A 71 12.87 4.33 -17.99
C ASN A 71 14.24 4.75 -17.42
N LEU A 72 14.28 5.03 -16.13
CA LEU A 72 15.48 5.49 -15.44
C LEU A 72 15.84 4.54 -14.30
N LEU A 73 17.08 4.08 -14.28
CA LEU A 73 17.69 3.38 -13.15
C LEU A 73 18.79 4.27 -12.56
N ILE A 74 18.63 4.65 -11.29
CA ILE A 74 19.59 5.51 -10.58
C ILE A 74 20.36 4.66 -9.58
N THR A 75 21.68 4.66 -9.68
CA THR A 75 22.58 4.02 -8.71
C THR A 75 23.14 5.07 -7.76
N GLY A 76 22.91 4.91 -6.45
CA GLY A 76 23.39 5.82 -5.42
C GLY A 76 22.48 5.83 -4.19
N ASP A 77 22.71 6.77 -3.28
CA ASP A 77 21.80 6.97 -2.15
C ASP A 77 20.46 7.56 -2.64
N ALA A 78 19.36 6.97 -2.16
CA ALA A 78 18.01 7.33 -2.56
C ALA A 78 17.65 8.79 -2.25
N MET A 79 18.19 9.39 -1.18
CA MET A 79 17.94 10.80 -0.86
C MET A 79 18.51 11.72 -1.94
N HIS A 80 19.75 11.49 -2.39
CA HIS A 80 20.34 12.27 -3.48
C HIS A 80 19.57 12.09 -4.78
N ALA A 81 19.13 10.86 -5.09
CA ALA A 81 18.29 10.59 -6.25
C ALA A 81 16.99 11.39 -6.20
N LEU A 82 16.28 11.35 -5.07
CA LEU A 82 15.04 12.09 -4.87
C LEU A 82 15.26 13.60 -4.91
N ASP A 83 16.35 14.11 -4.36
CA ASP A 83 16.71 15.53 -4.44
C ASP A 83 16.88 16.00 -5.90
N VAL A 84 17.53 15.20 -6.74
CA VAL A 84 17.64 15.52 -8.18
C VAL A 84 16.26 15.56 -8.83
N LEU A 85 15.42 14.56 -8.59
CA LEU A 85 14.08 14.48 -9.17
C LEU A 85 13.20 15.67 -8.77
N ASN A 86 13.40 16.22 -7.57
CA ASN A 86 12.65 17.37 -7.09
C ASN A 86 13.24 18.73 -7.53
N LYS A 87 14.57 18.86 -7.57
CA LYS A 87 15.24 20.18 -7.61
C LYS A 87 15.89 20.51 -8.95
N VAL A 88 16.33 19.53 -9.74
CA VAL A 88 16.98 19.79 -11.02
C VAL A 88 15.91 20.03 -12.09
N PRO A 89 15.90 21.19 -12.78
CA PRO A 89 14.79 21.60 -13.65
C PRO A 89 14.35 20.54 -14.68
N GLU A 90 15.31 19.87 -15.35
CA GLU A 90 15.00 18.83 -16.34
C GLU A 90 14.18 17.67 -15.76
N TYR A 91 14.50 17.24 -14.54
CA TYR A 91 13.80 16.14 -13.88
C TYR A 91 12.54 16.63 -13.18
N ALA A 92 12.61 17.78 -12.53
CA ALA A 92 11.48 18.40 -11.85
C ALA A 92 10.30 18.62 -12.81
N GLU A 93 10.56 19.08 -14.04
CA GLU A 93 9.54 19.23 -15.07
C GLU A 93 8.87 17.90 -15.43
N ARG A 94 9.59 16.79 -15.39
CA ARG A 94 9.07 15.46 -15.75
C ARG A 94 8.36 14.74 -14.60
N TYR A 95 8.79 14.93 -13.36
CA TYR A 95 8.35 14.08 -12.24
C TYR A 95 7.54 14.79 -11.14
N LEU A 96 7.69 16.10 -10.93
CA LEU A 96 6.91 16.80 -9.90
C LEU A 96 5.41 16.70 -10.20
N GLY A 97 4.63 16.26 -9.21
CA GLY A 97 3.18 16.11 -9.33
C GLY A 97 2.73 15.06 -10.36
N LYS A 98 3.61 14.19 -10.85
CA LYS A 98 3.34 13.28 -11.98
C LYS A 98 3.46 11.80 -11.64
N VAL A 99 4.06 11.45 -10.50
CA VAL A 99 4.25 10.05 -10.08
C VAL A 99 2.92 9.46 -9.58
N LYS A 100 2.42 8.45 -10.30
CA LYS A 100 1.14 7.76 -9.98
C LYS A 100 1.25 6.74 -8.86
N LEU A 101 2.39 6.08 -8.76
CA LEU A 101 2.61 4.99 -7.82
C LEU A 101 4.04 5.02 -7.32
N VAL A 102 4.20 4.94 -6.01
CA VAL A 102 5.47 4.68 -5.36
C VAL A 102 5.33 3.37 -4.60
N TYR A 103 6.23 2.45 -4.88
CA TYR A 103 6.34 1.18 -4.16
C TYR A 103 7.68 1.17 -3.43
N ILE A 104 7.66 0.90 -2.13
CA ILE A 104 8.83 0.92 -1.25
C ILE A 104 8.90 -0.42 -0.53
N ASP A 105 10.07 -1.04 -0.60
CA ASP A 105 10.42 -2.27 0.12
C ASP A 105 11.66 -1.95 0.99
N PRO A 106 11.47 -1.19 2.09
CA PRO A 106 12.58 -0.80 2.94
C PRO A 106 13.13 -2.03 3.67
N PRO A 107 14.38 -1.99 4.19
CA PRO A 107 14.87 -3.08 5.04
C PRO A 107 13.93 -3.32 6.22
N PHE A 108 13.62 -4.57 6.49
CA PHE A 108 12.64 -4.97 7.51
C PHE A 108 13.13 -4.80 8.96
N ASN A 109 14.38 -4.40 9.17
CA ASN A 109 14.96 -4.15 10.50
C ASN A 109 14.80 -5.34 11.46
N THR A 110 14.99 -6.57 10.97
CA THR A 110 14.69 -7.81 11.71
C THR A 110 15.70 -8.18 12.80
N GLY A 111 16.67 -7.29 13.10
CA GLY A 111 17.70 -7.52 14.12
C GLY A 111 18.64 -8.71 13.85
N GLN A 112 18.58 -9.33 12.66
CA GLN A 112 19.40 -10.51 12.30
C GLN A 112 20.85 -10.14 11.92
N ALA A 113 21.15 -8.85 11.76
CA ALA A 113 22.49 -8.34 11.57
C ALA A 113 22.72 -7.21 12.59
N PHE A 114 23.95 -7.11 13.09
CA PHE A 114 24.50 -6.06 13.96
C PHE A 114 24.39 -6.29 15.47
N THR A 115 25.31 -7.08 16.01
CA THR A 115 25.56 -7.26 17.45
C THR A 115 26.20 -6.04 18.15
N HIS A 116 26.26 -4.85 17.53
CA HIS A 116 27.13 -3.76 18.00
C HIS A 116 26.57 -2.32 17.88
N TYR A 117 25.27 -2.10 18.04
CA TYR A 117 24.72 -0.75 18.24
C TYR A 117 23.62 -0.76 19.31
N ASP A 118 23.45 0.35 20.02
CA ASP A 118 22.33 0.57 20.94
C ASP A 118 21.03 0.55 20.11
N ASP A 119 20.17 -0.45 20.31
CA ASP A 119 18.95 -0.72 19.52
C ASP A 119 18.07 0.53 19.31
N ASN A 120 18.08 1.48 20.26
CA ASN A 120 17.35 2.74 20.14
C ASN A 120 17.86 3.62 18.99
N ILE A 121 19.15 3.54 18.68
CA ILE A 121 19.79 4.29 17.59
C ILE A 121 19.41 3.68 16.24
N GLU A 122 19.31 2.35 16.14
CA GLU A 122 18.92 1.67 14.89
C GLU A 122 17.50 2.06 14.45
N HIS A 123 16.51 1.92 15.34
CA HIS A 123 15.13 2.31 15.03
C HIS A 123 15.02 3.81 14.68
N SER A 124 15.74 4.67 15.40
CA SER A 124 15.73 6.11 15.12
C SER A 124 16.32 6.44 13.75
N ILE A 125 17.36 5.72 13.32
CA ILE A 125 17.92 5.82 11.97
C ILE A 125 16.88 5.34 10.95
N TRP A 126 16.27 4.18 11.15
CA TRP A 126 15.27 3.63 10.24
C TRP A 126 14.06 4.55 10.05
N LEU A 127 13.52 5.08 11.14
CA LEU A 127 12.39 6.02 11.11
C LEU A 127 12.75 7.33 10.41
N THR A 128 13.94 7.86 10.70
CA THR A 128 14.43 9.08 10.04
C THR A 128 14.66 8.85 8.55
N MET A 129 15.24 7.70 8.19
CA MET A 129 15.47 7.26 6.82
C MET A 129 14.16 7.23 6.03
N LEU A 130 13.13 6.57 6.57
CA LEU A 130 11.81 6.47 5.95
C LEU A 130 11.13 7.84 5.84
N ARG A 131 11.07 8.59 6.94
CA ARG A 131 10.41 9.91 7.00
C ARG A 131 10.98 10.88 5.96
N ASP A 132 12.30 11.02 5.91
CA ASP A 132 12.93 12.01 5.03
C ASP A 132 12.74 11.65 3.54
N ARG A 133 12.70 10.34 3.21
CA ARG A 133 12.38 9.85 1.86
C ARG A 133 10.92 10.13 1.52
N LEU A 134 9.98 9.86 2.43
CA LEU A 134 8.57 10.16 2.23
C LEU A 134 8.33 11.66 1.98
N ARG A 135 9.04 12.54 2.71
CA ARG A 135 8.99 14.00 2.51
C ARG A 135 9.41 14.41 1.10
N GLN A 136 10.44 13.78 0.54
CA GLN A 136 10.90 14.04 -0.82
C GLN A 136 10.02 13.38 -1.89
N ILE A 137 9.36 12.26 -1.55
CA ILE A 137 8.42 11.58 -2.44
C ILE A 137 7.11 12.35 -2.58
N LYS A 138 6.61 12.96 -1.50
CA LYS A 138 5.29 13.61 -1.45
C LYS A 138 5.06 14.68 -2.55
N PRO A 139 6.03 15.55 -2.89
CA PRO A 139 5.89 16.50 -4.01
C PRO A 139 5.89 15.84 -5.39
N LEU A 140 6.55 14.68 -5.56
CA LEU A 140 6.59 13.94 -6.82
C LEU A 140 5.25 13.27 -7.15
N LEU A 141 4.49 12.87 -6.13
CA LEU A 141 3.19 12.21 -6.32
C LEU A 141 2.19 13.10 -7.06
N SER A 142 1.43 12.54 -8.00
CA SER A 142 0.25 13.20 -8.57
C SER A 142 -0.91 13.22 -7.56
N ASP A 143 -1.91 14.08 -7.78
CA ASP A 143 -3.08 14.17 -6.89
C ASP A 143 -3.83 12.86 -6.74
N ASP A 144 -3.88 12.07 -7.81
CA ASP A 144 -4.41 10.70 -7.86
C ASP A 144 -3.30 9.64 -7.69
N GLY A 145 -2.21 9.98 -7.00
CA GLY A 145 -1.09 9.08 -6.74
C GLY A 145 -1.24 8.29 -5.43
N SER A 146 -0.46 7.21 -5.31
CA SER A 146 -0.42 6.37 -4.09
C SER A 146 0.99 5.94 -3.70
N VAL A 147 1.18 5.68 -2.40
CA VAL A 147 2.39 5.10 -1.80
C VAL A 147 2.04 3.74 -1.21
N TRP A 148 2.85 2.74 -1.53
CA TRP A 148 2.70 1.36 -1.10
C TRP A 148 4.00 0.96 -0.41
N VAL A 149 3.92 0.57 0.86
CA VAL A 149 5.10 0.17 1.64
C VAL A 149 4.93 -1.27 2.08
N HIS A 150 5.84 -2.14 1.65
CA HIS A 150 5.85 -3.56 1.97
C HIS A 150 6.79 -3.83 3.15
N LEU A 151 6.28 -4.48 4.19
CA LEU A 151 6.98 -4.73 5.45
C LEU A 151 6.60 -6.09 6.03
N ASP A 152 7.47 -6.64 6.85
CA ASP A 152 7.08 -7.68 7.80
C ASP A 152 6.47 -7.08 9.08
N ASP A 153 6.34 -7.90 10.12
CA ASP A 153 5.73 -7.51 11.40
C ASP A 153 6.62 -6.62 12.29
N ALA A 154 7.91 -6.47 11.99
CA ALA A 154 8.84 -5.80 12.89
C ALA A 154 8.63 -4.28 12.93
N GLU A 155 8.47 -3.66 11.75
CA GLU A 155 8.39 -2.19 11.60
C GLU A 155 7.04 -1.67 11.08
N VAL A 156 6.10 -2.55 10.73
CA VAL A 156 4.79 -2.14 10.18
C VAL A 156 4.07 -1.11 11.05
N HIS A 157 4.11 -1.26 12.38
CA HIS A 157 3.42 -0.36 13.31
C HIS A 157 4.09 1.01 13.40
N ARG A 158 5.43 1.08 13.37
CA ARG A 158 6.14 2.37 13.41
C ARG A 158 6.09 3.06 12.05
N CYS A 159 6.22 2.29 10.96
CA CYS A 159 6.01 2.77 9.60
C CYS A 159 4.64 3.43 9.45
N ARG A 160 3.60 2.76 9.97
CA ARG A 160 2.24 3.27 9.95
C ARG A 160 2.13 4.65 10.60
N SER A 161 2.73 4.83 11.77
CA SER A 161 2.76 6.13 12.46
C SER A 161 3.50 7.20 11.65
N VAL A 162 4.63 6.87 11.03
CA VAL A 162 5.37 7.81 10.17
C VAL A 162 4.56 8.17 8.91
N LEU A 163 3.87 7.22 8.30
CA LEU A 163 2.99 7.47 7.15
C LEU A 163 1.79 8.33 7.54
N ASP A 164 1.17 8.09 8.71
CA ASP A 164 0.08 8.93 9.22
C ASP A 164 0.55 10.37 9.47
N GLU A 165 1.77 10.57 9.97
CA GLU A 165 2.37 11.90 10.19
C GLU A 165 2.68 12.61 8.85
N GLU A 166 3.30 11.92 7.89
CA GLU A 166 3.80 12.53 6.66
C GLU A 166 2.73 12.64 5.55
N LEU A 167 1.79 11.70 5.48
CA LEU A 167 0.75 11.64 4.45
C LEU A 167 -0.66 11.94 4.97
N GLY A 168 -0.87 11.96 6.30
CA GLY A 168 -2.19 12.15 6.91
C GLY A 168 -2.93 10.82 7.10
N SER A 169 -3.50 10.63 8.29
CA SER A 169 -4.20 9.37 8.62
C SER A 169 -5.50 9.18 7.83
N GLU A 170 -6.12 10.26 7.38
CA GLU A 170 -7.29 10.28 6.48
C GLU A 170 -6.99 9.77 5.07
N ASN A 171 -5.71 9.70 4.72
CA ASN A 171 -5.22 9.23 3.44
C ASN A 171 -4.80 7.75 3.46
N PHE A 172 -4.95 7.08 4.59
CA PHE A 172 -4.84 5.64 4.63
C PHE A 172 -5.98 4.97 3.85
N VAL A 173 -5.62 4.01 3.01
CA VAL A 173 -6.57 3.28 2.16
C VAL A 173 -6.84 1.89 2.73
N ALA A 174 -5.79 1.08 2.88
CA ALA A 174 -5.90 -0.30 3.32
C ALA A 174 -4.54 -0.86 3.76
N GLU A 175 -4.60 -1.91 4.57
CA GLU A 175 -3.49 -2.82 4.80
C GLU A 175 -3.78 -4.11 4.05
N VAL A 176 -2.91 -4.47 3.12
CA VAL A 176 -3.03 -5.69 2.33
C VAL A 176 -2.13 -6.76 2.94
N VAL A 177 -2.73 -7.88 3.33
CA VAL A 177 -2.00 -9.03 3.87
C VAL A 177 -1.43 -9.85 2.71
N TRP A 178 -0.09 -9.88 2.61
CA TRP A 178 0.63 -10.65 1.61
C TRP A 178 1.04 -12.01 2.16
N GLN A 179 0.42 -13.08 1.69
CA GLN A 179 0.77 -14.43 2.13
C GLN A 179 2.07 -14.91 1.47
N LYS A 180 3.17 -14.93 2.24
CA LYS A 180 4.48 -15.42 1.80
C LYS A 180 4.67 -16.94 1.98
N ALA A 181 3.88 -17.57 2.83
CA ALA A 181 3.96 -19.02 3.07
C ALA A 181 2.57 -19.67 3.15
N THR A 182 2.42 -20.83 2.49
CA THR A 182 1.18 -21.60 2.48
C THR A 182 1.11 -22.64 3.59
N SER A 183 2.26 -23.04 4.13
CA SER A 183 2.37 -24.08 5.16
C SER A 183 2.97 -23.49 6.43
N PRO A 184 2.47 -23.88 7.62
CA PRO A 184 3.10 -23.54 8.89
C PRO A 184 4.55 -24.06 8.93
N ARG A 185 5.43 -23.30 9.58
CA ARG A 185 6.78 -23.76 9.92
C ARG A 185 6.70 -24.66 11.14
N ASN A 186 7.12 -25.91 11.01
CA ASN A 186 7.07 -26.90 12.10
C ASN A 186 8.30 -26.84 13.03
N ASP A 187 9.27 -26.02 12.69
CA ASP A 187 10.51 -25.76 13.43
C ASP A 187 10.47 -24.44 14.22
N THR A 188 9.36 -23.70 14.18
CA THR A 188 9.21 -22.52 15.02
C THR A 188 8.90 -22.91 16.47
N THR A 189 9.55 -22.24 17.41
CA THR A 189 9.27 -22.37 18.85
C THR A 189 8.01 -21.60 19.27
N GLY A 190 7.50 -20.72 18.42
CA GLY A 190 6.34 -19.86 18.68
C GLY A 190 5.29 -19.90 17.57
N PHE A 191 4.70 -18.75 17.25
CA PHE A 191 3.76 -18.65 16.14
C PHE A 191 4.47 -18.71 14.78
N SER A 192 3.90 -19.45 13.84
CA SER A 192 4.40 -19.47 12.46
C SER A 192 3.92 -18.22 11.71
N ILE A 193 4.84 -17.30 11.44
CA ILE A 193 4.56 -16.10 10.63
C ILE A 193 4.55 -16.48 9.15
N SER A 194 3.42 -16.24 8.48
CA SER A 194 3.18 -16.65 7.09
C SER A 194 2.80 -15.50 6.17
N HIS A 195 2.78 -14.27 6.68
CA HIS A 195 2.42 -13.08 5.93
C HIS A 195 3.38 -11.92 6.16
N ASP A 196 3.31 -10.98 5.22
CA ASP A 196 3.83 -9.62 5.28
C ASP A 196 2.65 -8.64 5.12
N SER A 197 2.86 -7.36 5.41
CA SER A 197 1.87 -6.30 5.29
C SER A 197 2.28 -5.28 4.23
N LEU A 198 1.36 -4.91 3.35
CA LEU A 198 1.50 -3.76 2.47
C LEU A 198 0.57 -2.64 2.94
N LEU A 199 1.16 -1.55 3.40
CA LEU A 199 0.44 -0.33 3.78
C LEU A 199 0.20 0.52 2.54
N VAL A 200 -1.06 0.87 2.28
CA VAL A 200 -1.48 1.66 1.11
C VAL A 200 -2.00 3.02 1.55
N TYR A 201 -1.37 4.07 1.03
CA TYR A 201 -1.78 5.48 1.20
C TYR A 201 -2.06 6.12 -0.15
N ARG A 202 -3.03 7.02 -0.19
CA ARG A 202 -3.27 7.93 -1.32
C ARG A 202 -2.67 9.31 -1.05
N LYS A 203 -2.42 10.11 -2.08
CA LYS A 203 -2.04 11.53 -1.88
C LYS A 203 -3.25 12.38 -1.50
N THR A 204 -4.37 12.18 -2.21
CA THR A 204 -5.63 12.88 -2.00
C THR A 204 -6.81 11.94 -2.23
N ASP A 205 -8.02 12.42 -1.95
CA ASP A 205 -9.28 11.70 -2.20
C ASP A 205 -9.58 11.41 -3.69
N ARG A 206 -8.83 12.01 -4.62
CA ARG A 206 -8.94 11.77 -6.07
C ARG A 206 -8.39 10.41 -6.51
N TRP A 207 -7.57 9.76 -5.70
CA TRP A 207 -7.02 8.46 -6.04
C TRP A 207 -8.11 7.38 -6.11
N ALA A 208 -8.01 6.51 -7.12
CA ALA A 208 -8.82 5.32 -7.25
C ALA A 208 -7.95 4.12 -7.65
N PRO A 209 -8.22 2.91 -7.14
CA PRO A 209 -7.46 1.73 -7.51
C PRO A 209 -7.72 1.34 -8.96
N ASN A 210 -6.65 1.06 -9.70
CA ASN A 210 -6.76 0.50 -11.04
C ASN A 210 -7.38 -0.89 -10.97
N ARG A 211 -8.50 -1.08 -11.68
CA ARG A 211 -9.17 -2.38 -11.78
C ARG A 211 -8.50 -3.17 -12.88
N MET A 212 -8.03 -4.37 -12.55
CA MET A 212 -7.59 -5.30 -13.59
C MET A 212 -8.77 -5.63 -14.50
N LYS A 213 -8.52 -5.61 -15.82
CA LYS A 213 -9.45 -6.19 -16.78
C LYS A 213 -9.69 -7.64 -16.39
N ARG A 214 -10.93 -8.08 -16.53
CA ARG A 214 -11.32 -9.46 -16.21
C ARG A 214 -10.60 -10.40 -17.17
N LEU A 215 -9.51 -11.02 -16.72
CA LEU A 215 -8.77 -12.02 -17.50
C LEU A 215 -9.65 -13.29 -17.60
N ALA A 216 -9.75 -13.84 -18.81
CA ALA A 216 -10.52 -15.06 -19.07
C ALA A 216 -9.99 -16.28 -18.28
N SER A 217 -8.74 -16.25 -17.82
CA SER A 217 -8.11 -17.32 -17.04
C SER A 217 -8.36 -17.26 -15.53
N SER A 218 -8.63 -16.09 -14.94
CA SER A 218 -8.51 -15.92 -13.48
C SER A 218 -9.82 -15.86 -12.69
N ASN A 219 -10.99 -15.96 -13.33
CA ASN A 219 -12.25 -16.10 -12.59
C ASN A 219 -13.41 -16.72 -13.39
N THR A 220 -13.22 -17.08 -14.65
CA THR A 220 -14.32 -17.52 -15.53
C THR A 220 -14.89 -18.88 -15.12
N SER A 221 -14.08 -19.76 -14.50
CA SER A 221 -14.55 -21.05 -13.99
C SER A 221 -15.62 -20.95 -12.89
N ARG A 222 -15.66 -19.82 -12.18
CA ARG A 222 -16.63 -19.54 -11.11
C ARG A 222 -17.96 -18.99 -11.62
N TYR A 223 -18.04 -18.57 -12.89
CA TYR A 223 -19.23 -17.98 -13.49
C TYR A 223 -19.75 -18.95 -14.55
N ARG A 224 -21.03 -19.32 -14.46
CA ARG A 224 -21.67 -20.30 -15.35
C ARG A 224 -23.08 -19.81 -15.67
N SER A 225 -23.45 -19.93 -16.94
CA SER A 225 -24.83 -19.78 -17.37
C SER A 225 -25.51 -21.14 -17.23
N ARG A 226 -26.24 -21.35 -16.13
CA ARG A 226 -26.90 -22.65 -15.82
C ARG A 226 -28.20 -22.85 -16.60
N ASP A 227 -28.79 -21.75 -17.05
CA ASP A 227 -30.12 -21.60 -17.62
C ASP A 227 -30.10 -21.09 -19.07
N GLY A 228 -28.91 -20.91 -19.66
CA GLY A 228 -28.77 -20.46 -21.04
C GLY A 228 -28.73 -18.93 -21.21
N ASP A 229 -28.61 -18.19 -20.10
CA ASP A 229 -28.34 -16.76 -20.14
C ASP A 229 -27.12 -16.39 -21.01
N PRO A 230 -27.19 -15.26 -21.76
CA PRO A 230 -26.14 -14.84 -22.68
C PRO A 230 -24.85 -14.42 -21.99
N VAL A 231 -24.90 -14.11 -20.69
CA VAL A 231 -23.74 -13.65 -19.90
C VAL A 231 -23.53 -14.60 -18.72
N PRO A 232 -22.33 -15.19 -18.55
CA PRO A 232 -22.03 -16.04 -17.40
C PRO A 232 -22.16 -15.28 -16.07
N TRP A 233 -22.98 -15.80 -15.16
CA TRP A 233 -23.22 -15.24 -13.84
C TRP A 233 -22.81 -16.23 -12.74
N ARG A 234 -22.83 -15.77 -11.48
CA ARG A 234 -22.67 -16.65 -10.31
C ARG A 234 -23.60 -16.15 -9.21
N ASP A 235 -24.07 -17.06 -8.36
CA ASP A 235 -24.77 -16.69 -7.14
C ASP A 235 -23.88 -15.75 -6.29
N GLY A 236 -24.43 -14.63 -5.86
CA GLY A 236 -23.80 -13.67 -4.98
C GLY A 236 -24.67 -13.43 -3.75
N ASP A 237 -24.12 -12.78 -2.73
CA ASP A 237 -24.88 -12.48 -1.52
C ASP A 237 -25.99 -11.46 -1.83
N ALA A 238 -27.23 -11.82 -1.54
CA ALA A 238 -28.39 -10.94 -1.69
C ALA A 238 -28.52 -9.93 -0.53
N THR A 239 -27.56 -9.94 0.42
CA THR A 239 -27.56 -9.09 1.60
C THR A 239 -26.20 -8.40 1.76
N ALA A 240 -26.20 -7.25 2.41
CA ALA A 240 -25.00 -6.49 2.75
C ALA A 240 -25.05 -6.06 4.22
N GLY A 241 -23.89 -5.70 4.77
CA GLY A 241 -23.82 -5.15 6.14
C GLY A 241 -24.56 -3.81 6.28
N LYS A 242 -24.74 -3.35 7.53
CA LYS A 242 -25.39 -2.07 7.92
C LYS A 242 -26.91 -2.02 7.83
N ALA A 243 -27.60 -3.17 7.91
CA ALA A 243 -29.07 -3.21 8.03
C ALA A 243 -29.60 -2.38 9.22
N SER A 244 -28.84 -2.26 10.31
CA SER A 244 -29.22 -1.49 11.50
C SER A 244 -29.19 0.03 11.31
N THR A 245 -28.47 0.55 10.32
CA THR A 245 -28.34 2.00 10.07
C THR A 245 -28.87 2.42 8.70
N ASN A 246 -29.29 1.46 7.86
CA ASN A 246 -29.73 1.70 6.49
C ASN A 246 -31.11 1.08 6.23
N HIS A 247 -32.08 1.43 7.08
CA HIS A 247 -33.47 0.93 7.03
C HIS A 247 -34.16 0.97 5.66
N PRO A 248 -33.93 1.99 4.78
CA PRO A 248 -34.52 1.98 3.44
C PRO A 248 -34.12 0.79 2.57
N MET A 249 -33.01 0.11 2.90
CA MET A 249 -32.53 -1.09 2.19
C MET A 249 -33.00 -2.39 2.86
N VAL A 250 -33.84 -2.32 3.89
CA VAL A 250 -34.38 -3.48 4.63
C VAL A 250 -35.86 -3.65 4.30
N TYR A 251 -36.18 -4.55 3.39
CA TYR A 251 -37.55 -4.87 3.00
C TYR A 251 -37.70 -6.33 2.60
N ALA A 252 -38.92 -6.84 2.65
CA ALA A 252 -39.23 -8.18 2.17
C ALA A 252 -39.27 -8.20 0.64
N ILE A 253 -38.64 -9.20 0.02
CA ILE A 253 -38.71 -9.42 -1.43
C ILE A 253 -39.86 -10.38 -1.70
N GLN A 254 -40.87 -9.94 -2.45
CA GLN A 254 -41.97 -10.78 -2.91
C GLN A 254 -41.69 -11.28 -4.33
N HIS A 255 -41.70 -12.60 -4.52
CA HIS A 255 -41.54 -13.19 -5.85
C HIS A 255 -42.77 -12.86 -6.73
N PRO A 256 -42.59 -12.35 -7.97
CA PRO A 256 -43.69 -11.83 -8.79
C PRO A 256 -44.72 -12.88 -9.20
N ASN A 257 -44.33 -14.15 -9.27
CA ASN A 257 -45.22 -15.24 -9.71
C ASN A 257 -45.76 -16.12 -8.56
N ALA A 258 -45.38 -15.85 -7.31
CA ALA A 258 -45.82 -16.66 -6.17
C ALA A 258 -47.00 -15.99 -5.48
N THR A 259 -48.21 -16.18 -6.02
CA THR A 259 -49.45 -15.71 -5.38
C THR A 259 -50.00 -16.68 -4.31
N ASN A 260 -49.44 -17.89 -4.16
CA ASN A 260 -50.00 -18.91 -3.25
C ASN A 260 -48.99 -19.96 -2.72
N LEU A 261 -47.74 -19.55 -2.44
CA LEU A 261 -46.92 -20.31 -1.50
C LEU A 261 -47.09 -19.66 -0.13
N SER A 262 -47.30 -20.49 0.90
CA SER A 262 -47.35 -20.08 2.30
C SER A 262 -46.37 -18.96 2.57
N LYS A 263 -46.79 -17.91 3.29
CA LYS A 263 -45.96 -16.77 3.71
C LYS A 263 -44.70 -17.24 4.47
N GLU A 264 -43.71 -17.75 3.75
CA GLU A 264 -42.34 -17.82 4.21
C GLU A 264 -41.78 -16.43 4.01
N LEU A 265 -42.01 -15.61 5.03
CA LEU A 265 -41.31 -14.36 5.19
C LEU A 265 -39.82 -14.72 5.33
N LEU A 266 -39.04 -14.56 4.26
CA LEU A 266 -37.59 -14.66 4.30
C LEU A 266 -37.05 -13.52 5.19
N LEU A 267 -37.04 -13.76 6.50
CA LEU A 267 -36.40 -12.89 7.48
C LEU A 267 -34.90 -13.16 7.45
N PHE A 268 -34.19 -12.35 6.66
CA PHE A 268 -32.73 -12.32 6.72
C PHE A 268 -32.31 -11.44 7.91
N SER A 269 -32.08 -12.05 9.07
CA SER A 269 -31.40 -11.37 10.16
C SER A 269 -29.88 -11.42 9.92
N GLY A 270 -29.30 -10.29 9.57
CA GLY A 270 -27.86 -10.08 9.59
C GLY A 270 -27.36 -10.06 11.03
N GLY A 271 -27.07 -11.23 11.59
CA GLY A 271 -26.51 -11.40 12.92
C GLY A 271 -25.38 -12.41 12.89
N SER A 272 -24.15 -11.92 12.97
CA SER A 272 -22.96 -12.75 13.19
C SER A 272 -23.11 -13.52 14.52
N ARG A 273 -23.43 -14.82 14.43
CA ARG A 273 -22.94 -15.88 15.33
C ARG A 273 -23.54 -17.25 14.95
N GLY A 274 -22.66 -18.18 14.59
CA GLY A 274 -22.89 -19.62 14.77
C GLY A 274 -23.61 -20.32 13.61
N ALA A 275 -23.06 -21.46 13.22
CA ALA A 275 -23.63 -22.41 12.26
C ALA A 275 -25.12 -22.68 12.54
N GLY A 276 -25.97 -22.54 11.52
CA GLY A 276 -27.37 -22.93 11.54
C GLY A 276 -27.65 -23.87 10.39
N SER A 277 -27.79 -25.15 10.71
CA SER A 277 -28.24 -26.22 9.82
C SER A 277 -29.65 -25.94 9.28
N TRP A 278 -29.83 -26.23 7.99
CA TRP A 278 -31.14 -26.23 7.34
C TRP A 278 -31.95 -27.42 7.84
N TRP A 279 -33.13 -27.17 8.43
CA TRP A 279 -34.17 -28.18 8.59
C TRP A 279 -35.44 -27.69 7.90
N CYS A 280 -35.85 -28.42 6.86
CA CYS A 280 -37.25 -28.45 6.42
C CYS A 280 -38.07 -29.21 7.48
N ARG A 281 -39.33 -28.80 7.68
CA ARG A 281 -40.38 -29.78 7.96
C ARG A 281 -40.96 -30.26 6.65
#